data_AF-A0A519Z8B9-F1
#
_entry.id   AF-A0A519Z8B9-F1
#
_cell.length_a   1.000
_cell.length_b   1.000
_cell.length_c   1.000
_cell.angle_alpha   90.00
_cell.angle_beta   90.00
_cell.angle_gamma   90.00
#
_symmetry.space_group_name_H-M   'P 1'
#
loop_
_entity.id
_entity.type
_entity.pdbx_description
1 polymer ?
#
loop_
_entity_poly.entity_id
_entity_poly.type
_entity_poly.pdbx_seq_one_letter_code
_entity_poly.pdbx_strand_id
1 'polypeptide(L)'
;MRLLTALLALLLPTLAQSWGNHTPMCYRAFERMPEVANAAAVKAEPLVDFLRAQEAAVAARLDGQETLLRERLKGHAPRPEALRFVADAKRSDTERRAAFLRALRLSPQARLALYLQIDPRNPDTSRPALDVGQVSAATPSKGATQRFVALLPGEAVAPLAVLASACDEPDYGHDLNLFDDNPGSPASPVYGFGKQPFGNAAVAIGSQAPFHMGFFHQGAVFNTLAPSFARTFAELRVQQYSALAALAWQTGHAYWGWRFAGLALHHVEDLTQPYHSSAAPGATLGHMMWINLKAQLGAPADRQGLVVLQSNRHFVLEQFQTRWIIEN
;
A
#
# COMPACT_ATOMS: atom_id res chain seq x y z
N MET A 1 -27.23 0.49 33.41
CA MET A 1 -26.30 1.40 32.71
C MET A 1 -25.05 0.70 32.14
N ARG A 2 -24.43 -0.28 32.82
CA ARG A 2 -23.24 -1.00 32.31
C ARG A 2 -23.51 -2.04 31.20
N LEU A 3 -24.75 -2.54 31.08
CA LEU A 3 -25.16 -3.48 30.02
C LEU A 3 -25.54 -2.81 28.70
N LEU A 4 -25.98 -1.55 28.72
CA LEU A 4 -26.25 -0.79 27.48
C LEU A 4 -24.96 -0.32 26.79
N THR A 5 -23.89 -0.05 27.55
CA THR A 5 -22.58 0.34 26.99
C THR A 5 -21.89 -0.84 26.30
N ALA A 6 -22.09 -2.07 26.77
CA ALA A 6 -21.57 -3.27 26.12
C ALA A 6 -22.32 -3.64 24.82
N LEU A 7 -23.62 -3.32 24.72
CA LEU A 7 -24.41 -3.55 23.50
C LEU A 7 -24.09 -2.54 22.38
N LEU A 8 -23.74 -1.29 22.73
CA LEU A 8 -23.28 -0.29 21.75
C LEU A 8 -21.90 -0.61 21.16
N ALA A 9 -21.05 -1.38 21.85
CA ALA A 9 -19.77 -1.86 21.32
C ALA A 9 -19.92 -3.04 20.35
N LEU A 10 -21.04 -3.78 20.41
CA LEU A 10 -21.37 -4.91 19.53
C LEU A 10 -22.21 -4.49 18.30
N LEU A 11 -22.63 -3.22 18.25
CA LEU A 11 -23.32 -2.58 17.13
C LEU A 11 -22.41 -1.62 16.34
N LEU A 12 -21.08 -1.74 16.48
CA LEU A 12 -20.11 -1.10 15.58
C LEU A 12 -19.65 -2.10 14.51
N PRO A 13 -20.44 -2.37 13.45
CA PRO A 13 -19.80 -2.76 12.22
C PRO A 13 -19.12 -1.50 11.66
N THR A 14 -17.82 -1.61 11.37
CA THR A 14 -17.31 -1.18 10.07
C THR A 14 -17.49 0.31 9.70
N LEU A 15 -16.94 1.24 10.47
CA LEU A 15 -16.42 2.51 9.90
C LEU A 15 -15.02 2.29 9.29
N ALA A 16 -14.82 1.09 8.78
CA ALA A 16 -13.62 0.65 8.12
C ALA A 16 -13.92 0.92 6.64
N GLN A 17 -13.39 2.05 6.17
CA GLN A 17 -13.79 2.70 4.93
C GLN A 17 -12.92 2.19 3.76
N SER A 18 -13.47 2.20 2.55
CA SER A 18 -12.78 1.86 1.30
C SER A 18 -12.32 3.06 0.54
N TRP A 19 -11.20 2.92 -0.16
CA TRP A 19 -10.48 4.05 -0.66
C TRP A 19 -10.23 3.88 -2.14
N GLY A 20 -10.76 4.79 -2.96
CA GLY A 20 -10.23 5.02 -4.30
C GLY A 20 -9.18 6.13 -4.32
N ASN A 21 -8.99 6.80 -3.19
CA ASN A 21 -8.02 7.86 -2.94
C ASN A 21 -7.81 7.97 -1.42
N HIS A 22 -6.66 7.54 -0.94
CA HIS A 22 -6.32 7.47 0.48
C HIS A 22 -5.98 8.83 1.09
N THR A 23 -5.51 9.79 0.29
CA THR A 23 -4.99 11.05 0.83
C THR A 23 -6.03 11.88 1.60
N PRO A 24 -7.24 12.18 1.08
CA PRO A 24 -8.24 12.94 1.83
C PRO A 24 -8.58 12.29 3.16
N MET A 25 -8.52 10.96 3.22
CA MET A 25 -8.88 10.18 4.39
C MET A 25 -7.79 10.22 5.44
N CYS A 26 -6.55 10.07 5.01
CA CYS A 26 -5.38 10.25 5.85
C CYS A 26 -5.30 11.70 6.38
N TYR A 27 -5.68 12.74 5.61
CA TYR A 27 -5.89 14.09 6.17
C TYR A 27 -6.91 14.08 7.31
N ARG A 28 -8.11 13.51 7.09
CA ARG A 28 -9.16 13.48 8.12
C ARG A 28 -8.80 12.69 9.36
N ALA A 29 -8.07 11.59 9.20
CA ALA A 29 -7.65 10.74 10.30
C ALA A 29 -6.65 11.46 11.22
N PHE A 30 -5.73 12.25 10.64
CA PHE A 30 -4.60 12.81 11.38
C PHE A 30 -4.65 14.32 11.63
N GLU A 31 -5.57 15.08 11.00
CA GLU A 31 -5.68 16.54 11.19
C GLU A 31 -6.01 16.96 12.62
N ARG A 32 -6.54 16.04 13.45
CA ARG A 32 -6.85 16.28 14.86
C ARG A 32 -5.89 15.59 15.83
N MET A 33 -4.89 14.87 15.32
CA MET A 33 -3.88 14.22 16.15
C MET A 33 -2.74 15.23 16.42
N PRO A 34 -2.56 15.73 17.65
CA PRO A 34 -1.59 16.79 17.94
C PRO A 34 -0.16 16.44 17.52
N GLU A 35 0.21 15.17 17.61
CA GLU A 35 1.52 14.64 17.23
C GLU A 35 1.82 14.77 15.74
N VAL A 36 0.78 14.91 14.90
CA VAL A 36 0.90 15.11 13.44
C VAL A 36 0.56 16.54 13.07
N ALA A 37 -0.59 17.04 13.54
CA ALA A 37 -1.13 18.35 13.18
C ALA A 37 -0.25 19.52 13.68
N ASN A 38 0.37 19.37 14.86
CA ASN A 38 1.23 20.40 15.46
C ASN A 38 2.72 20.11 15.27
N ALA A 39 3.07 19.06 14.53
CA ALA A 39 4.47 18.76 14.26
C ALA A 39 5.11 19.89 13.43
N ALA A 40 6.33 20.25 13.78
CA ALA A 40 7.07 21.31 13.09
C ALA A 40 7.25 20.98 11.61
N ALA A 41 7.22 22.02 10.76
CA ALA A 41 7.43 21.87 9.33
C ALA A 41 8.78 21.17 9.05
N VAL A 42 8.76 20.22 8.14
CA VAL A 42 9.94 19.44 7.72
C VAL A 42 10.42 19.91 6.36
N LYS A 43 11.68 19.62 6.03
CA LYS A 43 12.29 20.00 4.76
C LYS A 43 12.09 18.88 3.74
N ALA A 44 11.45 19.18 2.62
CA ALA A 44 11.26 18.22 1.54
C ALA A 44 12.61 17.69 1.05
N GLU A 45 12.80 16.37 1.06
CA GLU A 45 14.10 15.74 0.84
C GLU A 45 14.02 14.73 -0.31
N PRO A 46 14.81 14.90 -1.40
CA PRO A 46 14.92 13.88 -2.43
C PRO A 46 15.32 12.51 -1.87
N LEU A 47 14.74 11.42 -2.40
CA LEU A 47 15.05 10.06 -1.94
C LEU A 47 16.56 9.77 -1.96
N VAL A 48 17.23 10.22 -3.01
CA VAL A 48 18.65 9.98 -3.21
C VAL A 48 19.52 10.63 -2.14
N ASP A 49 19.09 11.76 -1.56
CA ASP A 49 19.81 12.44 -0.49
C ASP A 49 19.69 11.65 0.83
N PHE A 50 18.50 11.17 1.16
CA PHE A 50 18.28 10.24 2.28
C PHE A 50 19.11 8.97 2.12
N LEU A 51 19.06 8.33 0.95
CA LEU A 51 19.83 7.12 0.68
C LEU A 51 21.34 7.36 0.66
N ARG A 52 21.81 8.57 0.31
CA ARG A 52 23.22 8.94 0.36
C ARG A 52 23.70 9.06 1.80
N ALA A 53 22.92 9.73 2.63
CA ALA A 53 23.22 9.92 4.05
C ALA A 53 23.14 8.62 4.86
N GLN A 54 22.18 7.74 4.53
CA GLN A 54 21.80 6.61 5.39
C GLN A 54 22.10 5.23 4.81
N GLU A 55 22.96 5.12 3.78
CA GLU A 55 23.12 3.87 3.03
C GLU A 55 23.46 2.65 3.90
N ALA A 56 24.45 2.80 4.80
CA ALA A 56 24.84 1.74 5.72
C ALA A 56 23.74 1.39 6.72
N ALA A 57 23.02 2.40 7.22
CA ALA A 57 21.92 2.20 8.18
C ALA A 57 20.70 1.54 7.52
N VAL A 58 20.40 1.90 6.27
CA VAL A 58 19.37 1.24 5.45
C VAL A 58 19.74 -0.22 5.21
N ALA A 59 20.98 -0.52 4.83
CA ALA A 59 21.45 -1.90 4.64
C ALA A 59 21.23 -2.75 5.91
N ALA A 60 21.71 -2.25 7.06
CA ALA A 60 21.55 -2.94 8.34
C ALA A 60 20.07 -3.10 8.74
N ARG A 61 19.24 -2.07 8.50
CA ARG A 61 17.81 -2.10 8.83
C ARG A 61 17.06 -3.14 7.99
N LEU A 62 17.33 -3.20 6.68
CA LEU A 62 16.67 -4.15 5.77
C LEU A 62 17.11 -5.59 6.02
N ASP A 63 18.38 -5.81 6.38
CA ASP A 63 18.87 -7.14 6.75
C ASP A 63 18.24 -7.64 8.06
N GLY A 64 18.26 -6.80 9.11
CA GLY A 64 17.65 -7.14 10.39
C GLY A 64 16.15 -7.38 10.26
N GLN A 65 15.48 -6.61 9.40
CA GLN A 65 14.08 -6.84 9.07
C GLN A 65 13.87 -8.19 8.38
N GLU A 66 14.63 -8.52 7.33
CA GLU A 66 14.47 -9.80 6.63
C GLU A 66 14.66 -11.00 7.56
N THR A 67 15.60 -10.94 8.51
CA THR A 67 15.75 -11.94 9.57
C THR A 67 14.47 -12.08 10.40
N LEU A 68 13.93 -10.96 10.90
CA LEU A 68 12.70 -10.98 11.71
C LEU A 68 11.48 -11.47 10.93
N LEU A 69 11.35 -11.11 9.66
CA LEU A 69 10.21 -11.52 8.83
C LEU A 69 10.25 -13.03 8.53
N ARG A 70 11.43 -13.62 8.31
CA ARG A 70 11.58 -15.08 8.17
C ARG A 70 11.11 -15.85 9.40
N GLU A 71 11.30 -15.29 10.59
CA GLU A 71 10.90 -15.91 11.84
C GLU A 71 9.41 -15.72 12.14
N ARG A 72 8.85 -14.55 11.81
CA ARG A 72 7.54 -14.12 12.32
C ARG A 72 6.42 -14.23 11.29
N LEU A 73 6.70 -14.01 10.01
CA LEU A 73 5.66 -14.00 8.98
C LEU A 73 5.40 -15.40 8.45
N LYS A 74 4.20 -15.92 8.73
CA LYS A 74 3.74 -17.19 8.16
C LYS A 74 3.61 -17.05 6.65
N GLY A 75 4.30 -17.90 5.90
CA GLY A 75 4.27 -17.87 4.44
C GLY A 75 5.08 -16.71 3.82
N HIS A 76 6.01 -16.12 4.59
CA HIS A 76 6.97 -15.13 4.06
C HIS A 76 7.63 -15.67 2.79
N ALA A 77 7.68 -14.83 1.75
CA ALA A 77 8.51 -15.07 0.57
C ALA A 77 9.88 -14.44 0.84
N PRO A 78 10.91 -15.23 1.22
CA PRO A 78 12.16 -14.66 1.67
C PRO A 78 12.84 -13.88 0.55
N ARG A 79 13.40 -12.71 0.88
CA ARG A 79 14.11 -11.89 -0.10
C ARG A 79 15.32 -12.68 -0.64
N PRO A 80 15.46 -12.85 -1.96
CA PRO A 80 16.67 -13.42 -2.56
C PRO A 80 17.93 -12.63 -2.17
N GLU A 81 19.04 -13.32 -1.90
CA GLU A 81 20.30 -12.66 -1.50
C GLU A 81 20.82 -11.70 -2.57
N ALA A 82 20.58 -11.99 -3.86
CA ALA A 82 20.93 -11.09 -4.96
C ALA A 82 20.18 -9.74 -4.94
N LEU A 83 19.08 -9.64 -4.20
CA LEU A 83 18.34 -8.39 -3.99
C LEU A 83 18.77 -7.67 -2.71
N ARG A 84 19.76 -8.18 -1.98
CA ARG A 84 20.20 -7.57 -0.75
C ARG A 84 20.72 -6.15 -0.98
N PHE A 85 20.29 -5.21 -0.14
CA PHE A 85 20.82 -3.85 -0.16
C PHE A 85 22.21 -3.82 0.49
N VAL A 86 23.24 -3.73 -0.34
CA VAL A 86 24.62 -3.55 0.12
C VAL A 86 24.99 -2.08 -0.01
N ALA A 87 25.52 -1.49 1.06
CA ALA A 87 25.99 -0.11 1.02
C ALA A 87 27.21 0.02 0.11
N ASP A 88 27.19 1.01 -0.78
CA ASP A 88 28.28 1.29 -1.71
C ASP A 88 28.40 2.80 -1.94
N ALA A 89 29.40 3.39 -1.30
CA ALA A 89 29.67 4.83 -1.40
C ALA A 89 30.01 5.29 -2.82
N LYS A 90 30.41 4.40 -3.73
CA LYS A 90 30.77 4.73 -5.11
C LYS A 90 29.57 4.71 -6.06
N ARG A 91 28.44 4.19 -5.59
CA ARG A 91 27.22 4.03 -6.38
C ARG A 91 26.62 5.38 -6.77
N SER A 92 26.32 5.56 -8.05
CA SER A 92 25.59 6.73 -8.54
C SER A 92 24.19 6.82 -7.94
N ASP A 93 23.57 8.00 -7.94
CA ASP A 93 22.22 8.20 -7.40
C ASP A 93 21.17 7.32 -8.09
N THR A 94 21.29 7.12 -9.41
CA THR A 94 20.41 6.24 -10.20
C THR A 94 20.54 4.79 -9.75
N GLU A 95 21.76 4.28 -9.61
CA GLU A 95 22.01 2.92 -9.16
C GLU A 95 21.58 2.73 -7.70
N ARG A 96 21.76 3.75 -6.85
CA ARG A 96 21.39 3.76 -5.42
C ARG A 96 19.89 3.62 -5.26
N ARG A 97 19.12 4.43 -5.99
CA ARG A 97 17.67 4.31 -6.07
C ARG A 97 17.25 2.93 -6.60
N ALA A 98 17.87 2.45 -7.67
CA ALA A 98 17.53 1.15 -8.24
C ALA A 98 17.82 -0.01 -7.27
N ALA A 99 18.94 0.04 -6.54
CA ALA A 99 19.28 -0.93 -5.50
C ALA A 99 18.27 -0.90 -4.35
N PHE A 100 17.85 0.28 -3.93
CA PHE A 100 16.85 0.45 -2.86
C PHE A 100 15.49 -0.15 -3.26
N LEU A 101 14.98 0.18 -4.45
CA LEU A 101 13.73 -0.38 -4.97
C LEU A 101 13.81 -1.91 -5.10
N ARG A 102 14.90 -2.45 -5.65
CA ARG A 102 15.11 -3.90 -5.75
C ARG A 102 15.13 -4.58 -4.38
N ALA A 103 15.77 -3.97 -3.39
CA ALA A 103 15.85 -4.55 -2.05
C ALA A 103 14.51 -4.60 -1.32
N LEU A 104 13.65 -3.62 -1.55
CA LEU A 104 12.26 -3.66 -1.10
C LEU A 104 11.36 -4.51 -2.01
N ARG A 105 11.87 -4.96 -3.15
CA ARG A 105 11.13 -5.64 -4.22
C ARG A 105 9.94 -4.80 -4.67
N LEU A 106 10.19 -3.53 -4.96
CA LEU A 106 9.25 -2.58 -5.52
C LEU A 106 9.42 -2.49 -7.03
N SER A 107 8.37 -2.07 -7.73
CA SER A 107 8.40 -1.78 -9.15
C SER A 107 9.53 -0.79 -9.47
N PRO A 108 10.38 -1.04 -10.48
CA PRO A 108 11.40 -0.08 -10.90
C PRO A 108 10.79 1.21 -11.47
N GLN A 109 9.51 1.19 -11.83
CA GLN A 109 8.75 2.34 -12.32
C GLN A 109 8.17 3.22 -11.19
N ALA A 110 8.12 2.74 -9.94
CA ALA A 110 7.68 3.52 -8.79
C ALA A 110 8.40 4.87 -8.77
N ARG A 111 7.70 6.02 -8.75
CA ARG A 111 8.33 7.33 -9.01
C ARG A 111 9.08 7.87 -7.80
N LEU A 112 8.44 7.86 -6.62
CA LEU A 112 8.95 8.46 -5.38
C LEU A 112 9.37 9.93 -5.59
N ALA A 113 8.58 10.68 -6.38
CA ALA A 113 8.83 12.08 -6.73
C ALA A 113 8.66 13.01 -5.53
N LEU A 114 9.19 14.24 -5.59
CA LEU A 114 8.87 15.27 -4.59
C LEU A 114 7.55 15.95 -4.96
N TYR A 115 6.46 15.57 -4.27
CA TYR A 115 5.13 16.09 -4.53
C TYR A 115 4.29 16.16 -3.25
N LEU A 116 3.17 16.87 -3.35
CA LEU A 116 2.02 16.72 -2.46
C LEU A 116 0.79 16.38 -3.29
N GLN A 117 -0.09 15.58 -2.71
CA GLN A 117 -1.47 15.54 -3.13
C GLN A 117 -2.28 16.50 -2.26
N ILE A 118 -2.94 17.46 -2.91
CA ILE A 118 -3.65 18.55 -2.24
C ILE A 118 -4.92 18.03 -1.58
N ASP A 119 -5.16 18.47 -0.34
CA ASP A 119 -6.43 18.24 0.35
C ASP A 119 -7.57 18.95 -0.39
N PRO A 120 -8.58 18.23 -0.90
CA PRO A 120 -9.72 18.84 -1.58
C PRO A 120 -10.49 19.86 -0.73
N ARG A 121 -10.43 19.78 0.61
CA ARG A 121 -11.09 20.74 1.51
C ARG A 121 -10.30 22.02 1.74
N ASN A 122 -9.00 21.99 1.45
CA ASN A 122 -8.13 23.17 1.51
C ASN A 122 -7.35 23.27 0.19
N PRO A 123 -8.03 23.62 -0.92
CA PRO A 123 -7.42 23.59 -2.23
C PRO A 123 -6.33 24.67 -2.34
N ASP A 124 -5.06 24.26 -2.43
CA ASP A 124 -3.97 25.16 -2.85
C ASP A 124 -4.04 25.36 -4.36
N THR A 125 -4.70 26.43 -4.83
CA THR A 125 -4.78 26.75 -6.26
C THR A 125 -3.59 27.56 -6.78
N SER A 126 -2.65 27.94 -5.91
CA SER A 126 -1.51 28.81 -6.26
C SER A 126 -0.38 28.05 -6.96
N ARG A 127 -0.23 26.76 -6.64
CA ARG A 127 0.79 25.89 -7.25
C ARG A 127 0.31 25.29 -8.56
N PRO A 128 1.17 25.23 -9.59
CA PRO A 128 0.85 24.52 -10.81
C PRO A 128 0.67 23.03 -10.51
N ALA A 129 -0.29 22.41 -11.19
CA ALA A 129 -0.49 20.98 -11.11
C ALA A 129 0.70 20.24 -11.73
N LEU A 130 1.10 19.14 -11.10
CA LEU A 130 2.10 18.22 -11.61
C LEU A 130 1.42 17.19 -12.51
N ASP A 131 2.07 16.80 -13.61
CA ASP A 131 1.55 15.74 -14.47
C ASP A 131 1.53 14.41 -13.72
N VAL A 132 0.46 13.63 -13.90
CA VAL A 132 0.28 12.37 -13.18
C VAL A 132 1.38 11.37 -13.51
N GLY A 133 1.93 11.36 -14.72
CA GLY A 133 3.03 10.49 -15.12
C GLY A 133 4.35 10.78 -14.40
N GLN A 134 4.48 11.96 -13.78
CA GLN A 134 5.63 12.31 -12.95
C GLN A 134 5.53 11.72 -11.53
N VAL A 135 4.31 11.41 -11.07
CA VAL A 135 4.03 10.87 -9.73
C VAL A 135 3.69 9.38 -9.76
N SER A 136 2.99 8.95 -10.80
CA SER A 136 2.46 7.60 -10.94
C SER A 136 3.02 6.87 -12.15
N ALA A 137 3.27 5.57 -11.96
CA ALA A 137 3.48 4.60 -13.02
C ALA A 137 2.17 3.86 -13.39
N ALA A 138 1.18 3.87 -12.49
CA ALA A 138 -0.15 3.34 -12.74
C ALA A 138 -1.00 4.36 -13.52
N THR A 139 -1.79 3.85 -14.48
CA THR A 139 -2.79 4.67 -15.17
C THR A 139 -3.93 4.99 -14.20
N PRO A 140 -4.28 6.28 -14.01
CA PRO A 140 -5.40 6.64 -13.14
C PRO A 140 -6.72 6.03 -13.61
N SER A 141 -7.57 5.67 -12.65
CA SER A 141 -8.93 5.23 -12.95
C SER A 141 -9.78 6.37 -13.52
N LYS A 142 -10.83 6.03 -14.27
CA LYS A 142 -11.80 7.03 -14.75
C LYS A 142 -12.47 7.69 -13.55
N GLY A 143 -12.37 9.02 -13.46
CA GLY A 143 -12.90 9.77 -12.32
C GLY A 143 -11.95 9.89 -11.13
N ALA A 144 -10.64 9.64 -11.35
CA ALA A 144 -9.58 9.95 -10.40
C ALA A 144 -9.73 11.37 -9.83
N THR A 145 -9.54 11.50 -8.52
CA THR A 145 -9.75 12.74 -7.76
C THR A 145 -8.45 13.37 -7.28
N GLN A 146 -7.32 12.72 -7.55
CA GLN A 146 -5.99 13.15 -7.17
C GLN A 146 -5.62 14.47 -7.88
N ARG A 147 -5.06 15.41 -7.11
CA ARG A 147 -4.41 16.60 -7.64
C ARG A 147 -3.02 16.75 -7.04
N PHE A 148 -2.01 16.61 -7.88
CA PHE A 148 -0.61 16.68 -7.49
C PHE A 148 -0.03 18.06 -7.70
N VAL A 149 0.86 18.48 -6.80
CA VAL A 149 1.70 19.68 -6.93
C VAL A 149 3.15 19.31 -6.63
N ALA A 150 4.10 19.98 -7.28
CA ALA A 150 5.52 19.77 -7.02
C ALA A 150 5.95 20.32 -5.65
N LEU A 151 6.92 19.66 -5.04
CA LEU A 151 7.73 20.20 -3.94
C LEU A 151 9.15 20.49 -4.43
N LEU A 152 9.73 21.60 -3.99
CA LEU A 152 11.15 21.88 -4.21
C LEU A 152 12.00 21.20 -3.11
N PRO A 153 13.21 20.71 -3.42
CA PRO A 153 14.14 20.26 -2.39
C PRO A 153 14.41 21.37 -1.35
N GLY A 154 14.32 21.03 -0.06
CA GLY A 154 14.50 21.97 1.05
C GLY A 154 13.28 22.86 1.34
N GLU A 155 12.18 22.72 0.60
CA GLU A 155 10.94 23.42 0.89
C GLU A 155 10.39 23.00 2.26
N ALA A 156 9.93 23.97 3.07
CA ALA A 156 9.27 23.68 4.34
C ALA A 156 7.84 23.22 4.09
N VAL A 157 7.49 22.03 4.57
CA VAL A 157 6.18 21.41 4.36
C VAL A 157 5.62 20.88 5.68
N ALA A 158 4.30 20.98 5.85
CA ALA A 158 3.61 20.44 7.01
C ALA A 158 3.69 18.90 7.01
N PRO A 159 4.06 18.26 8.13
CA PRO A 159 4.09 16.80 8.25
C PRO A 159 2.78 16.10 7.86
N LEU A 160 1.64 16.67 8.25
CA LEU A 160 0.33 16.16 7.87
C LEU A 160 0.18 16.02 6.35
N ALA A 161 0.64 17.01 5.57
CA ALA A 161 0.54 16.97 4.12
C ALA A 161 1.44 15.90 3.50
N VAL A 162 2.65 15.71 4.05
CA VAL A 162 3.57 14.65 3.60
C VAL A 162 2.99 13.27 3.91
N LEU A 163 2.54 13.05 5.14
CA LEU A 163 1.91 11.81 5.58
C LEU A 163 0.70 11.47 4.70
N ALA A 164 -0.23 12.43 4.57
CA ALA A 164 -1.46 12.24 3.82
C ALA A 164 -1.22 11.99 2.32
N SER A 165 -0.30 12.71 1.70
CA SER A 165 0.07 12.45 0.29
C SER A 165 0.64 11.05 0.10
N ALA A 166 1.47 10.59 1.05
CA ALA A 166 2.09 9.27 0.98
C ALA A 166 1.10 8.12 1.23
N CYS A 167 -0.01 8.37 1.93
CA CYS A 167 -1.06 7.37 2.15
C CYS A 167 -1.69 6.84 0.83
N ASP A 168 -1.65 7.58 -0.29
CA ASP A 168 -2.16 7.12 -1.60
C ASP A 168 -1.05 6.63 -2.54
N GLU A 169 0.22 6.83 -2.16
CA GLU A 169 1.36 6.62 -3.05
C GLU A 169 1.59 5.16 -3.49
N PRO A 170 1.36 4.12 -2.66
CA PRO A 170 1.54 2.74 -3.12
C PRO A 170 0.67 2.37 -4.34
N ASP A 171 -0.55 2.90 -4.43
CA ASP A 171 -1.46 2.71 -5.57
C ASP A 171 -0.94 3.30 -6.88
N TYR A 172 0.07 4.17 -6.81
CA TYR A 172 0.70 4.79 -7.98
C TYR A 172 1.69 3.86 -8.68
N GLY A 173 1.72 2.60 -8.28
CA GLY A 173 2.39 1.53 -9.00
C GLY A 173 3.61 0.98 -8.30
N HIS A 174 3.66 1.04 -6.97
CA HIS A 174 4.73 0.44 -6.17
C HIS A 174 4.78 -1.08 -6.36
N ASP A 175 3.60 -1.69 -6.49
CA ASP A 175 3.42 -3.15 -6.51
C ASP A 175 3.09 -3.73 -7.89
N LEU A 176 3.48 -3.02 -8.96
CA LEU A 176 3.26 -3.48 -10.33
C LEU A 176 4.29 -4.52 -10.80
N ASN A 177 3.78 -5.62 -11.34
CA ASN A 177 4.51 -6.69 -12.01
C ASN A 177 5.62 -7.32 -11.15
N LEU A 178 5.33 -7.66 -9.90
CA LEU A 178 6.33 -8.20 -8.97
C LEU A 178 6.41 -9.74 -8.95
N PHE A 179 5.43 -10.43 -9.53
CA PHE A 179 5.36 -11.89 -9.55
C PHE A 179 6.00 -12.48 -10.82
N ASP A 180 6.46 -13.73 -10.74
CA ASP A 180 7.23 -14.40 -11.79
C ASP A 180 6.40 -14.58 -13.09
N ASP A 181 5.07 -14.60 -12.98
CA ASP A 181 4.11 -14.77 -14.08
C ASP A 181 3.48 -13.45 -14.56
N ASN A 182 3.95 -12.31 -14.08
CA ASN A 182 3.53 -11.01 -14.60
C ASN A 182 4.31 -10.63 -15.87
N PRO A 183 3.66 -10.05 -16.91
CA PRO A 183 4.33 -9.67 -18.16
C PRO A 183 5.53 -8.72 -18.00
N GLY A 184 5.51 -7.85 -16.99
CA GLY A 184 6.56 -6.86 -16.72
C GLY A 184 7.56 -7.26 -15.63
N SER A 185 7.59 -8.54 -15.22
CA SER A 185 8.38 -8.98 -14.07
C SER A 185 9.88 -8.80 -14.26
N PRO A 186 10.62 -8.28 -13.26
CA PRO A 186 12.08 -8.19 -13.34
C PRO A 186 12.73 -9.58 -13.45
N ALA A 187 13.35 -9.85 -14.61
CA ALA A 187 13.97 -11.15 -14.89
C ALA A 187 15.38 -11.32 -14.26
N SER A 188 16.06 -10.23 -13.89
CA SER A 188 17.41 -10.28 -13.30
C SER A 188 17.69 -9.09 -12.38
N PRO A 189 17.81 -9.29 -11.04
CA PRO A 189 17.50 -10.52 -10.32
C PRO A 189 15.98 -10.74 -10.23
N VAL A 190 15.55 -12.01 -10.23
CA VAL A 190 14.17 -12.38 -9.95
C VAL A 190 13.78 -11.98 -8.53
N TYR A 191 12.55 -11.47 -8.34
CA TYR A 191 12.10 -10.94 -7.05
C TYR A 191 11.75 -12.01 -6.02
N GLY A 192 11.49 -13.25 -6.47
CA GLY A 192 11.29 -14.41 -5.59
C GLY A 192 9.94 -14.42 -4.90
N PHE A 193 8.95 -13.70 -5.43
CA PHE A 193 7.56 -13.78 -4.97
C PHE A 193 6.81 -14.97 -5.58
N GLY A 194 7.37 -15.73 -6.50
CA GLY A 194 6.66 -16.84 -7.15
C GLY A 194 5.54 -16.34 -8.06
N LYS A 195 4.58 -17.23 -8.36
CA LYS A 195 3.37 -16.86 -9.11
C LYS A 195 2.42 -16.00 -8.30
N GLN A 196 1.68 -15.14 -8.98
CA GLN A 196 0.65 -14.30 -8.37
C GLN A 196 -0.44 -15.18 -7.71
N PRO A 197 -0.74 -14.97 -6.42
CA PRO A 197 -1.64 -15.85 -5.67
C PRO A 197 -3.14 -15.66 -6.00
N PHE A 198 -3.57 -14.43 -6.31
CA PHE A 198 -4.94 -14.11 -6.69
C PHE A 198 -4.99 -12.79 -7.46
N GLY A 199 -6.13 -12.50 -8.09
CA GLY A 199 -6.25 -11.44 -9.10
C GLY A 199 -5.87 -11.94 -10.50
N ASN A 200 -5.83 -11.02 -11.47
CA ASN A 200 -5.49 -11.34 -12.85
C ASN A 200 -4.03 -10.98 -13.15
N ALA A 201 -3.17 -11.99 -13.24
CA ALA A 201 -1.72 -11.81 -13.49
C ALA A 201 -1.38 -11.21 -14.87
N ALA A 202 -2.31 -11.27 -15.83
CA ALA A 202 -2.13 -10.67 -17.15
C ALA A 202 -2.38 -9.15 -17.17
N VAL A 203 -2.97 -8.60 -16.11
CA VAL A 203 -3.29 -7.17 -16.00
C VAL A 203 -2.38 -6.55 -14.94
N ALA A 204 -1.59 -5.54 -15.34
CA ALA A 204 -0.58 -4.93 -14.46
C ALA A 204 -1.15 -4.48 -13.10
N ILE A 205 -2.28 -3.76 -13.07
CA ILE A 205 -2.90 -3.33 -11.81
C ILE A 205 -3.35 -4.50 -10.94
N GLY A 206 -3.68 -5.64 -11.54
CA GLY A 206 -4.07 -6.85 -10.85
C GLY A 206 -2.94 -7.44 -9.99
N SER A 207 -1.68 -7.12 -10.29
CA SER A 207 -0.53 -7.56 -9.50
C SER A 207 -0.38 -6.84 -8.16
N GLN A 208 -1.07 -5.72 -7.95
CA GLN A 208 -1.07 -5.03 -6.65
C GLN A 208 -1.94 -5.76 -5.62
N ALA A 209 -3.01 -6.45 -6.06
CA ALA A 209 -4.00 -7.04 -5.16
C ALA A 209 -3.39 -7.88 -3.99
N PRO A 210 -2.38 -8.74 -4.19
CA PRO A 210 -1.78 -9.48 -3.09
C PRO A 210 -1.00 -8.65 -2.07
N PHE A 211 -0.56 -7.44 -2.42
CA PHE A 211 0.14 -6.52 -1.52
C PHE A 211 -0.80 -5.57 -0.77
N HIS A 212 -2.02 -5.37 -1.30
CA HIS A 212 -3.01 -4.46 -0.74
C HIS A 212 -4.11 -5.20 0.05
N MET A 213 -4.39 -6.45 -0.33
CA MET A 213 -5.44 -7.25 0.31
C MET A 213 -4.86 -8.25 1.33
N GLY A 214 -5.60 -8.49 2.42
CA GLY A 214 -5.24 -9.38 3.51
C GLY A 214 -6.44 -10.10 4.13
N PHE A 215 -6.57 -11.41 3.92
CA PHE A 215 -7.74 -12.18 4.34
C PHE A 215 -7.58 -12.86 5.71
N PHE A 216 -7.01 -12.13 6.68
CA PHE A 216 -6.53 -12.67 7.96
C PHE A 216 -7.64 -13.28 8.84
N HIS A 217 -8.89 -12.89 8.63
CA HIS A 217 -10.03 -13.29 9.47
C HIS A 217 -10.90 -14.41 8.88
N GLN A 218 -10.57 -14.98 7.71
CA GLN A 218 -11.40 -16.02 7.08
C GLN A 218 -11.31 -17.41 7.75
N GLY A 219 -10.35 -17.58 8.65
CA GLY A 219 -10.20 -18.78 9.47
C GLY A 219 -9.50 -19.95 8.77
N ALA A 220 -9.16 -20.97 9.57
CA ALA A 220 -8.31 -22.08 9.13
C ALA A 220 -8.92 -22.91 8.00
N VAL A 221 -10.23 -23.20 8.06
CA VAL A 221 -10.92 -24.01 7.04
C VAL A 221 -10.86 -23.33 5.67
N PHE A 222 -11.11 -22.02 5.61
CA PHE A 222 -11.00 -21.27 4.37
C PHE A 222 -9.55 -21.31 3.83
N ASN A 223 -8.57 -21.06 4.70
CA ASN A 223 -7.16 -21.06 4.31
C ASN A 223 -6.67 -22.43 3.81
N THR A 224 -7.24 -23.54 4.29
CA THR A 224 -6.93 -24.88 3.77
C THR A 224 -7.52 -25.11 2.38
N LEU A 225 -8.74 -24.61 2.12
CA LEU A 225 -9.45 -24.83 0.85
C LEU A 225 -9.06 -23.83 -0.25
N ALA A 226 -8.62 -22.63 0.14
CA ALA A 226 -8.19 -21.55 -0.74
C ALA A 226 -6.80 -21.02 -0.32
N PRO A 227 -5.75 -21.86 -0.31
CA PRO A 227 -4.44 -21.51 0.25
C PRO A 227 -3.76 -20.33 -0.43
N SER A 228 -4.11 -20.04 -1.69
CA SER A 228 -3.58 -18.87 -2.38
C SER A 228 -4.04 -17.55 -1.75
N PHE A 229 -5.26 -17.49 -1.19
CA PHE A 229 -5.75 -16.30 -0.47
C PHE A 229 -5.04 -16.10 0.87
N ALA A 230 -4.40 -17.13 1.44
CA ALA A 230 -3.55 -16.96 2.62
C ALA A 230 -2.18 -16.36 2.28
N ARG A 231 -1.85 -16.20 0.99
CA ARG A 231 -0.56 -15.72 0.52
C ARG A 231 -0.67 -14.24 0.16
N THR A 232 -0.60 -13.40 1.18
CA THR A 232 -0.72 -11.94 1.09
C THR A 232 0.56 -11.26 1.56
N PHE A 233 0.84 -10.06 1.07
CA PHE A 233 2.07 -9.30 1.32
C PHE A 233 1.81 -7.91 1.93
N ALA A 234 0.57 -7.61 2.33
CA ALA A 234 0.25 -6.37 3.05
C ALA A 234 1.08 -6.20 4.32
N GLU A 235 1.21 -7.27 5.13
CA GLU A 235 2.02 -7.21 6.35
C GLU A 235 3.51 -6.98 6.04
N LEU A 236 4.03 -7.55 4.94
CA LEU A 236 5.41 -7.28 4.50
C LEU A 236 5.61 -5.78 4.24
N ARG A 237 4.68 -5.12 3.53
CA ARG A 237 4.79 -3.69 3.22
C ARG A 237 4.68 -2.82 4.46
N VAL A 238 3.72 -3.10 5.36
CA VAL A 238 3.59 -2.42 6.66
C VAL A 238 4.91 -2.49 7.43
N GLN A 239 5.51 -3.67 7.53
CA GLN A 239 6.77 -3.86 8.25
C GLN A 239 7.92 -3.09 7.57
N GLN A 240 8.07 -3.23 6.24
CA GLN A 240 9.10 -2.55 5.45
C GLN A 240 9.09 -1.04 5.65
N TYR A 241 7.93 -0.42 5.44
CA TYR A 241 7.80 1.02 5.52
C TYR A 241 7.86 1.53 6.96
N SER A 242 7.29 0.82 7.94
CA SER A 242 7.40 1.20 9.36
C SER A 242 8.86 1.20 9.84
N ALA A 243 9.65 0.21 9.43
CA ALA A 243 11.06 0.11 9.77
C ALA A 243 11.90 1.24 9.17
N LEU A 244 11.59 1.63 7.93
CA LEU A 244 12.23 2.77 7.26
C LEU A 244 11.81 4.10 7.85
N ALA A 245 10.54 4.27 8.22
CA ALA A 245 10.04 5.46 8.91
C ALA A 245 10.78 5.67 10.24
N ALA A 246 10.86 4.62 11.06
CA ALA A 246 11.59 4.65 12.32
C ALA A 246 13.07 5.01 12.12
N LEU A 247 13.75 4.40 11.12
CA LEU A 247 15.12 4.74 10.79
C LEU A 247 15.25 6.22 10.41
N ALA A 248 14.40 6.72 9.52
CA ALA A 248 14.49 8.08 9.01
C ALA A 248 14.28 9.13 10.11
N TRP A 249 13.31 8.93 11.03
CA TRP A 249 13.17 9.82 12.19
C TRP A 249 14.38 9.75 13.12
N GLN A 250 14.89 8.55 13.41
CA GLN A 250 16.05 8.37 14.30
C GLN A 250 17.33 9.04 13.79
N THR A 251 17.45 9.22 12.48
CA THR A 251 18.65 9.77 11.83
C THR A 251 18.47 11.18 11.30
N GLY A 252 17.38 11.87 11.67
CA GLY A 252 17.17 13.28 11.35
C GLY A 252 16.53 13.55 9.97
N HIS A 253 16.06 12.51 9.27
CA HIS A 253 15.41 12.57 7.97
C HIS A 253 13.89 12.60 8.10
N ALA A 254 13.36 13.59 8.83
CA ALA A 254 11.96 13.63 9.23
C ALA A 254 10.97 13.60 8.06
N TYR A 255 11.31 14.19 6.90
CA TYR A 255 10.48 14.12 5.70
C TYR A 255 10.24 12.66 5.26
N TRP A 256 11.31 11.86 5.16
CA TRP A 256 11.19 10.44 4.85
C TRP A 256 10.56 9.64 6.00
N GLY A 257 10.75 10.06 7.25
CA GLY A 257 10.02 9.50 8.39
C GLY A 257 8.50 9.57 8.18
N TRP A 258 7.97 10.76 7.91
CA TRP A 258 6.54 10.96 7.64
C TRP A 258 6.09 10.28 6.36
N ARG A 259 6.89 10.34 5.29
CA ARG A 259 6.54 9.72 4.01
C ARG A 259 6.46 8.20 4.11
N PHE A 260 7.47 7.54 4.68
CA PHE A 260 7.43 6.09 4.91
C PHE A 260 6.30 5.68 5.86
N ALA A 261 5.97 6.51 6.86
CA ALA A 261 4.81 6.24 7.71
C ALA A 261 3.50 6.26 6.92
N GLY A 262 3.32 7.21 6.01
CA GLY A 262 2.16 7.23 5.10
C GLY A 262 2.11 5.99 4.19
N LEU A 263 3.25 5.58 3.62
CA LEU A 263 3.32 4.33 2.83
C LEU A 263 2.93 3.09 3.67
N ALA A 264 3.31 3.04 4.95
CA ALA A 264 2.89 1.96 5.83
C ALA A 264 1.39 2.02 6.14
N LEU A 265 0.87 3.22 6.40
CA LEU A 265 -0.54 3.47 6.72
C LEU A 265 -1.47 3.13 5.57
N HIS A 266 -1.06 3.36 4.32
CA HIS A 266 -1.80 2.91 3.14
C HIS A 266 -2.26 1.45 3.26
N HIS A 267 -1.33 0.53 3.55
CA HIS A 267 -1.65 -0.89 3.67
C HIS A 267 -2.49 -1.21 4.92
N VAL A 268 -2.43 -0.38 5.97
CA VAL A 268 -3.32 -0.51 7.13
C VAL A 268 -4.73 -0.04 6.77
N GLU A 269 -4.83 1.09 6.06
CA GLU A 269 -6.07 1.68 5.55
C GLU A 269 -6.78 0.70 4.61
N ASP A 270 -6.06 0.08 3.68
CA ASP A 270 -6.59 -0.98 2.81
C ASP A 270 -7.24 -2.11 3.61
N LEU A 271 -6.62 -2.56 4.71
CA LEU A 271 -7.19 -3.65 5.52
C LEU A 271 -8.43 -3.24 6.32
N THR A 272 -8.72 -1.94 6.41
CA THR A 272 -10.02 -1.47 6.91
C THR A 272 -11.11 -1.62 5.85
N GLN A 273 -10.75 -1.87 4.60
CA GLN A 273 -11.67 -2.02 3.51
C GLN A 273 -12.28 -3.43 3.46
N PRO A 274 -13.62 -3.61 3.42
CA PRO A 274 -14.23 -4.94 3.47
C PRO A 274 -13.81 -5.89 2.34
N TYR A 275 -13.74 -5.41 1.10
CA TYR A 275 -13.27 -6.12 -0.09
C TYR A 275 -11.77 -6.43 -0.10
N HIS A 276 -10.93 -5.68 0.61
CA HIS A 276 -9.50 -5.97 0.76
C HIS A 276 -9.23 -6.90 1.96
N SER A 277 -10.14 -6.96 2.94
CA SER A 277 -10.00 -7.79 4.13
C SER A 277 -10.85 -9.08 4.13
N SER A 278 -11.77 -9.23 3.16
CA SER A 278 -12.61 -10.43 2.98
C SER A 278 -12.70 -10.82 1.50
N ALA A 279 -12.54 -12.12 1.23
CA ALA A 279 -12.54 -12.66 -0.13
C ALA A 279 -13.87 -12.49 -0.87
N ALA A 280 -14.99 -12.41 -0.14
CA ALA A 280 -16.30 -12.15 -0.70
C ALA A 280 -17.22 -11.54 0.37
N PRO A 281 -17.15 -10.21 0.62
CA PRO A 281 -18.00 -9.55 1.60
C PRO A 281 -19.48 -9.84 1.36
N GLY A 282 -20.18 -10.20 2.44
CA GLY A 282 -21.60 -10.55 2.39
C GLY A 282 -21.92 -11.96 1.87
N ALA A 283 -20.92 -12.78 1.50
CA ALA A 283 -21.12 -14.20 1.18
C ALA A 283 -20.73 -15.07 2.38
N THR A 284 -21.50 -16.14 2.63
CA THR A 284 -21.15 -17.13 3.66
C THR A 284 -20.06 -18.08 3.14
N LEU A 285 -19.29 -18.66 4.07
CA LEU A 285 -18.31 -19.69 3.73
C LEU A 285 -18.94 -20.87 2.99
N GLY A 286 -20.12 -21.33 3.43
CA GLY A 286 -20.85 -22.41 2.76
C GLY A 286 -21.27 -22.06 1.33
N HIS A 287 -21.70 -20.82 1.08
CA HIS A 287 -22.00 -20.35 -0.28
C HIS A 287 -20.75 -20.34 -1.16
N MET A 288 -19.63 -19.81 -0.64
CA MET A 288 -18.34 -19.79 -1.35
C MET A 288 -17.84 -21.20 -1.69
N MET A 289 -17.97 -22.15 -0.76
CA MET A 289 -17.63 -23.56 -0.98
C MET A 289 -18.51 -24.18 -2.06
N TRP A 290 -19.82 -23.93 -2.02
CA TRP A 290 -20.78 -24.47 -2.97
C TRP A 290 -20.51 -24.02 -4.40
N ILE A 291 -20.29 -22.72 -4.63
CA ILE A 291 -19.97 -22.20 -5.96
C ILE A 291 -18.60 -22.69 -6.45
N ASN A 292 -17.64 -22.89 -5.55
CA ASN A 292 -16.33 -23.42 -5.93
C ASN A 292 -16.43 -24.90 -6.33
N LEU A 293 -17.23 -25.70 -5.61
CA LEU A 293 -17.52 -27.08 -5.96
C LEU A 293 -18.20 -27.16 -7.33
N LYS A 294 -19.23 -26.34 -7.59
CA LYS A 294 -19.86 -26.26 -8.91
C LYS A 294 -18.85 -25.96 -10.02
N ALA A 295 -17.95 -24.99 -9.79
CA ALA A 295 -16.92 -24.65 -10.76
C ALA A 295 -15.95 -25.81 -11.02
N GLN A 296 -15.54 -26.55 -9.98
CA GLN A 296 -14.71 -27.75 -10.12
C GLN A 296 -15.42 -28.88 -10.88
N LEU A 297 -16.75 -28.96 -10.77
CA LEU A 297 -17.60 -29.89 -11.52
C LEU A 297 -17.96 -29.41 -12.94
N GLY A 298 -17.32 -28.34 -13.44
CA GLY A 298 -17.52 -27.84 -14.80
C GLY A 298 -18.66 -26.82 -14.96
N ALA A 299 -19.25 -26.32 -13.88
CA ALA A 299 -20.29 -25.30 -13.89
C ALA A 299 -19.80 -23.98 -13.23
N PRO A 300 -18.91 -23.20 -13.87
CA PRO A 300 -18.24 -22.05 -13.25
C PRO A 300 -19.08 -20.76 -13.19
N ALA A 301 -20.27 -20.74 -13.79
CA ALA A 301 -21.06 -19.52 -13.98
C ALA A 301 -21.35 -18.78 -12.67
N ASP A 302 -21.76 -19.48 -11.60
CA ASP A 302 -22.05 -18.87 -10.30
C ASP A 302 -20.80 -18.22 -9.68
N ARG A 303 -19.64 -18.88 -9.83
CA ARG A 303 -18.36 -18.36 -9.34
C ARG A 303 -17.95 -17.09 -10.11
N GLN A 304 -18.10 -17.10 -11.43
CA GLN A 304 -17.83 -15.93 -12.26
C GLN A 304 -18.78 -14.78 -11.92
N GLY A 305 -20.06 -15.07 -11.72
CA GLY A 305 -21.07 -14.11 -11.28
C GLY A 305 -20.74 -13.48 -9.93
N LEU A 306 -20.29 -14.28 -8.96
CA LEU A 306 -19.83 -13.75 -7.67
C LEU A 306 -18.63 -12.82 -7.84
N VAL A 307 -17.62 -13.21 -8.64
CA VAL A 307 -16.45 -12.35 -8.90
C VAL A 307 -16.89 -11.00 -9.47
N VAL A 308 -17.73 -10.99 -10.51
CA VAL A 308 -18.24 -9.75 -11.12
C VAL A 308 -19.03 -8.92 -10.10
N LEU A 309 -19.91 -9.54 -9.32
CA LEU A 309 -20.69 -8.85 -8.30
C LEU A 309 -19.78 -8.19 -7.25
N GLN A 310 -18.78 -8.92 -6.75
CA GLN A 310 -17.87 -8.39 -5.74
C GLN A 310 -16.99 -7.28 -6.31
N SER A 311 -16.47 -7.42 -7.53
CA SER A 311 -15.72 -6.36 -8.21
C SER A 311 -16.58 -5.09 -8.40
N ASN A 312 -17.84 -5.22 -8.82
CA ASN A 312 -18.71 -4.05 -9.00
C ASN A 312 -19.00 -3.35 -7.67
N ARG A 313 -19.31 -4.11 -6.61
CA ARG A 313 -19.58 -3.53 -5.28
C ARG A 313 -18.34 -2.87 -4.69
N HIS A 314 -17.17 -3.48 -4.90
CA HIS A 314 -15.87 -2.93 -4.52
C HIS A 314 -15.72 -1.52 -5.10
N PHE A 315 -15.81 -1.36 -6.43
CA PHE A 315 -15.65 -0.05 -7.07
C PHE A 315 -16.71 0.98 -6.66
N VAL A 316 -17.98 0.56 -6.51
CA VAL A 316 -19.05 1.46 -6.09
C VAL A 316 -18.79 1.98 -4.67
N LEU A 317 -18.33 1.11 -3.77
CA LEU A 317 -18.03 1.49 -2.39
C LEU A 317 -16.87 2.49 -2.33
N GLU A 318 -15.79 2.24 -3.08
CA GLU A 318 -14.63 3.14 -3.15
C GLU A 318 -15.02 4.52 -3.68
N GLN A 319 -15.80 4.55 -4.76
CA GLN A 319 -16.27 5.80 -5.34
C GLN A 319 -17.24 6.56 -4.42
N PHE A 320 -18.09 5.84 -3.67
CA PHE A 320 -18.99 6.45 -2.70
C PHE A 320 -18.20 7.12 -1.57
N GLN A 321 -17.21 6.43 -0.99
CA GLN A 321 -16.46 6.95 0.15
C GLN A 321 -15.51 8.08 -0.23
N THR A 322 -14.78 7.97 -1.34
CA THR A 322 -13.95 9.06 -1.85
C THR A 322 -14.79 10.33 -2.07
N ARG A 323 -16.01 10.21 -2.60
CA ARG A 323 -16.89 11.37 -2.74
C ARG A 323 -17.38 11.88 -1.39
N TRP A 324 -17.85 10.98 -0.52
CA TRP A 324 -18.37 11.36 0.79
C TRP A 324 -17.34 12.16 1.61
N ILE A 325 -16.08 11.73 1.65
CA ILE A 325 -15.04 12.45 2.40
C ILE A 325 -14.63 13.77 1.76
N ILE A 326 -14.68 13.87 0.43
CA ILE A 326 -14.39 15.13 -0.26
C ILE A 326 -15.52 16.14 0.01
N GLU A 327 -16.76 15.66 0.10
CA GLU A 327 -17.96 16.49 0.22
C GLU A 327 -18.34 16.85 1.67
N ASN A 328 -17.89 16.11 2.70
CA ASN A 328 -18.34 16.26 4.09
C ASN A 328 -17.20 16.31 5.10
#